data_AF-A0A8S3CEB3-F1
#
_entry.id   AF-A0A8S3CEB3-F1
#
_cell.length_a   1.000
_cell.length_b   1.000
_cell.length_c   1.000
_cell.angle_alpha   90.00
_cell.angle_beta   90.00
_cell.angle_gamma   90.00
#
_symmetry.space_group_name_H-M   'P 1'
#
loop_
_entity.id
_entity.type
_entity.pdbx_description
1 polymer ?
#
loop_
_entity_poly.entity_id
_entity_poly.type
_entity_poly.pdbx_seq_one_letter_code
_entity_poly.pdbx_strand_id
1 'polypeptide(L)'
;YFLISDNRYNQEIHHCIHVLSRITENHVVLVDEHSFGNNAIVEGLAQLIVQNNVPDTLPKHLLALNVKAFFAGTSSYAEFEDRLKLLFKKIEISNGNIILYLKEIHLVFGTEISESIMYAEKFLKLMLTRDKWRFMGVGQEVHVLI
;
A
#
# COMPACT_ATOMS: atom_id res chain seq x y z
N TYR A 1 -13.89 -16.90 -12.00
CA TYR A 1 -12.85 -17.41 -11.10
C TYR A 1 -11.60 -17.71 -11.92
N PHE A 2 -10.71 -16.74 -12.11
CA PHE A 2 -9.39 -17.00 -12.67
C PHE A 2 -8.52 -17.49 -11.51
N LEU A 3 -8.34 -18.81 -11.42
CA LEU A 3 -7.28 -19.40 -10.63
C LEU A 3 -5.98 -19.09 -11.35
N ILE A 4 -5.31 -18.00 -10.96
CA ILE A 4 -3.90 -17.81 -11.29
C ILE A 4 -3.14 -18.79 -10.37
N SER A 5 -3.10 -20.06 -10.76
CA SER A 5 -2.11 -21.03 -10.28
C SER A 5 -0.78 -20.81 -11.01
N ASP A 6 -0.44 -19.55 -11.23
CA ASP A 6 0.76 -19.16 -11.93
C ASP A 6 1.83 -18.85 -10.89
N ASN A 7 2.62 -19.87 -10.56
CA ASN A 7 3.71 -19.79 -9.59
C ASN A 7 4.85 -18.83 -10.01
N ARG A 8 4.71 -18.13 -11.15
CA ARG A 8 5.69 -17.20 -11.70
C ARG A 8 6.21 -16.17 -10.69
N TYR A 9 5.37 -15.70 -9.77
CA TYR A 9 5.73 -14.66 -8.81
C TYR A 9 5.81 -15.15 -7.35
N ASN A 10 5.90 -16.46 -7.13
CA ASN A 10 5.83 -17.01 -5.78
C ASN A 10 7.00 -16.54 -4.90
N GLN A 11 8.19 -16.39 -5.48
CA GLN A 11 9.37 -15.90 -4.75
C GLN A 11 9.17 -14.45 -4.27
N GLU A 12 8.65 -13.59 -5.13
CA GLU A 12 8.35 -12.19 -4.85
C GLU A 12 7.24 -12.05 -3.81
N ILE A 13 6.19 -12.87 -3.90
CA ILE A 13 5.12 -12.92 -2.90
C ILE A 13 5.68 -13.31 -1.54
N HIS A 14 6.48 -14.38 -1.47
CA HIS A 14 7.11 -14.79 -0.22
C HIS A 14 8.09 -13.74 0.33
N HIS A 15 8.81 -13.03 -0.54
CA HIS A 15 9.65 -11.91 -0.15
C HIS A 15 8.82 -10.76 0.45
N CYS A 16 7.70 -10.40 -0.18
CA CYS A 16 6.77 -9.40 0.36
C CYS A 16 6.26 -9.80 1.74
N ILE A 17 5.83 -11.06 1.91
CA ILE A 17 5.40 -11.60 3.21
C ILE A 17 6.52 -11.46 4.24
N HIS A 18 7.74 -11.82 3.88
CA HIS A 18 8.89 -11.74 4.78
C HIS A 18 9.15 -10.31 5.27
N VAL A 19 9.13 -9.32 4.37
CA VAL A 19 9.34 -7.91 4.72
C VAL A 19 8.17 -7.35 5.53
N LEU A 20 6.92 -7.55 5.08
CA LEU A 20 5.72 -7.04 5.75
C LEU A 20 5.51 -7.63 7.15
N SER A 21 6.06 -8.80 7.43
CA SER A 21 5.98 -9.48 8.73
C SER A 21 6.97 -8.92 9.77
N ARG A 22 7.88 -8.01 9.38
CA ARG A 22 8.85 -7.40 10.29
C ARG A 22 8.18 -6.41 11.24
N ILE A 23 8.87 -6.11 12.34
CA ILE A 23 8.47 -5.07 13.29
C ILE A 23 8.88 -3.69 12.75
N THR A 24 10.12 -3.55 12.29
CA THR A 24 10.69 -2.34 11.68
C THR A 24 11.03 -2.60 10.21
N GLU A 25 11.17 -1.55 9.41
CA GLU A 25 11.50 -1.68 7.96
C GLU A 25 10.51 -2.63 7.26
N ASN A 26 9.22 -2.42 7.52
CA ASN A 26 8.11 -3.30 7.17
C ASN A 26 7.26 -2.74 6.02
N HIS A 27 7.89 -1.94 5.16
CA HIS A 27 7.30 -1.34 3.97
C HIS A 27 7.86 -2.04 2.73
N VAL A 28 6.99 -2.34 1.76
CA VAL A 28 7.36 -2.99 0.49
C VAL A 28 7.01 -2.08 -0.67
N VAL A 29 7.92 -1.97 -1.62
CA VAL A 29 7.67 -1.26 -2.87
C VAL A 29 8.07 -2.15 -4.01
N LEU A 30 7.10 -2.44 -4.86
CA LEU A 30 7.35 -3.13 -6.10
C LEU A 30 7.76 -2.09 -7.13
N VAL A 31 9.01 -2.19 -7.58
CA VAL A 31 9.55 -1.33 -8.62
C VAL A 31 9.14 -1.91 -9.97
N ASP A 32 8.54 -1.06 -10.78
CA ASP A 32 7.91 -1.45 -12.04
C ASP A 32 8.96 -1.65 -13.15
N GLU A 33 9.56 -2.84 -13.21
CA GLU A 33 10.35 -3.27 -14.38
C GLU A 33 9.47 -3.98 -15.43
N HIS A 34 8.27 -4.47 -15.05
CA HIS A 34 7.37 -5.25 -15.91
C HIS A 34 5.89 -4.95 -15.62
N SER A 35 5.21 -4.28 -16.56
CA SER A 35 3.88 -3.66 -16.41
C SER A 35 2.71 -4.58 -16.00
N PHE A 36 2.92 -5.91 -15.89
CA PHE A 36 1.88 -6.88 -15.57
C PHE A 36 2.14 -7.73 -14.32
N GLY A 37 3.37 -7.78 -13.78
CA GLY A 37 3.72 -8.69 -12.67
C GLY A 37 3.27 -8.20 -11.29
N ASN A 38 3.26 -6.88 -11.08
CA ASN A 38 2.99 -6.29 -9.77
C ASN A 38 1.56 -6.56 -9.27
N ASN A 39 0.57 -6.56 -10.17
CA ASN A 39 -0.81 -6.90 -9.79
C ASN A 39 -0.91 -8.37 -9.35
N ALA A 40 -0.24 -9.28 -10.06
CA ALA A 40 -0.26 -10.71 -9.72
C ALA A 40 0.39 -10.99 -8.35
N ILE A 41 1.45 -10.25 -7.99
CA ILE A 41 2.07 -10.35 -6.66
C ILE A 41 1.08 -9.91 -5.57
N VAL A 42 0.43 -8.76 -5.73
CA VAL A 42 -0.53 -8.23 -4.74
C VAL A 42 -1.77 -9.12 -4.62
N GLU A 43 -2.29 -9.61 -5.74
CA GLU A 43 -3.41 -10.55 -5.76
C GLU A 43 -3.06 -11.88 -5.11
N GLY A 44 -1.86 -12.43 -5.39
CA GLY A 44 -1.37 -13.64 -4.77
C GLY A 44 -1.20 -13.49 -3.25
N LEU A 45 -0.65 -12.36 -2.79
CA LEU A 45 -0.59 -12.02 -1.37
C LEU A 45 -1.99 -11.98 -0.74
N ALA A 46 -2.95 -11.30 -1.39
CA ALA A 46 -4.32 -11.20 -0.89
C ALA A 46 -4.99 -12.58 -0.78
N GLN A 47 -4.77 -13.46 -1.77
CA GLN A 47 -5.27 -14.84 -1.74
C GLN A 47 -4.70 -15.63 -0.55
N LEU A 48 -3.38 -15.56 -0.33
CA LEU A 48 -2.73 -16.23 0.80
C LEU A 48 -3.25 -15.72 2.15
N ILE A 49 -3.46 -14.40 2.28
CA ILE A 49 -4.06 -13.79 3.48
C ILE A 49 -5.46 -14.35 3.72
N VAL A 50 -6.33 -14.37 2.70
CA VAL A 50 -7.71 -14.90 2.81
C VAL A 50 -7.73 -16.39 3.14
N GLN A 51 -6.79 -17.16 2.60
CA GLN A 51 -6.62 -18.59 2.89
C GLN A 51 -5.99 -18.86 4.26
N ASN A 52 -5.61 -17.82 5.02
CA ASN A 52 -4.80 -17.93 6.23
C ASN A 52 -3.48 -18.68 6.03
N ASN A 53 -2.95 -18.70 4.80
CA ASN A 53 -1.68 -19.32 4.45
C ASN A 53 -0.52 -18.31 4.50
N VAL A 54 -0.43 -17.59 5.62
CA VAL A 54 0.60 -16.58 5.90
C VAL A 54 0.94 -16.62 7.39
N PRO A 55 2.17 -16.24 7.80
CA PRO A 55 2.54 -16.19 9.21
C PRO A 55 1.57 -15.35 10.06
N ASP A 56 1.48 -15.66 11.35
CA ASP A 56 0.65 -14.88 12.30
C ASP A 56 1.17 -13.47 12.52
N THR A 57 2.46 -13.24 12.27
CA THR A 57 3.09 -11.92 12.30
C THR A 57 2.65 -11.02 11.13
N LEU A 58 2.11 -11.60 10.05
CA LEU A 58 1.61 -10.82 8.93
C LEU A 58 0.19 -10.31 9.25
N PRO A 59 -0.07 -9.01 9.03
CA PRO A 59 -1.43 -8.48 9.12
C PRO A 59 -2.40 -9.20 8.20
N LYS A 60 -3.63 -9.42 8.68
CA LYS A 60 -4.64 -10.17 7.93
C LYS A 60 -5.55 -9.29 7.07
N HIS A 61 -5.31 -7.98 7.02
CA HIS A 61 -6.09 -7.05 6.21
C HIS A 61 -5.21 -6.28 5.23
N LEU A 62 -5.54 -6.39 3.94
CA LEU A 62 -4.97 -5.59 2.87
C LEU A 62 -5.99 -4.54 2.44
N LEU A 63 -5.66 -3.25 2.62
CA LEU A 63 -6.53 -2.13 2.30
C LEU A 63 -5.98 -1.38 1.09
N ALA A 64 -6.63 -1.54 -0.06
CA ALA A 64 -6.26 -0.81 -1.27
C ALA A 64 -6.84 0.61 -1.26
N LEU A 65 -5.98 1.62 -1.44
CA LEU A 65 -6.38 3.00 -1.64
C LEU A 65 -6.27 3.38 -3.11
N ASN A 66 -7.41 3.61 -3.75
CA ASN A 66 -7.47 4.24 -5.08
C ASN A 66 -7.50 5.76 -4.91
N VAL A 67 -6.33 6.38 -5.02
CA VAL A 67 -6.13 7.82 -4.83
C VAL A 67 -6.99 8.62 -5.83
N LYS A 68 -7.00 8.25 -7.11
CA LYS A 68 -7.80 8.91 -8.16
C LYS A 68 -9.30 8.91 -7.86
N ALA A 69 -9.83 7.75 -7.49
CA ALA A 69 -11.25 7.61 -7.14
C ALA A 69 -11.59 8.36 -5.84
N PHE A 70 -10.65 8.41 -4.90
CA PHE A 70 -10.81 9.17 -3.67
C PHE A 70 -10.94 10.67 -3.92
N PHE A 71 -10.14 11.22 -4.84
CA PHE A 71 -10.22 12.61 -5.30
C PHE A 71 -11.49 12.92 -6.10
N ALA A 72 -11.86 12.05 -7.05
CA ALA A 72 -13.00 12.29 -7.92
C ALA A 72 -14.34 12.43 -7.16
N GLY A 73 -14.41 11.91 -5.93
CA GLY A 73 -15.62 11.93 -5.10
C GLY A 73 -15.68 13.07 -4.08
N THR A 74 -14.82 14.08 -4.14
CA THR A 74 -14.83 15.21 -3.19
C THR A 74 -15.05 16.54 -3.92
N SER A 75 -15.96 17.36 -3.40
CA SER A 75 -16.31 18.64 -4.03
C SER A 75 -15.40 19.78 -3.55
N SER A 76 -14.66 19.55 -2.46
CA SER A 76 -13.72 20.52 -1.88
C SER A 76 -12.47 19.85 -1.31
N TYR A 77 -11.38 20.63 -1.20
CA TYR A 77 -10.12 20.19 -0.58
C TYR A 77 -10.29 19.80 0.90
N ALA A 78 -11.09 20.57 1.66
CA ALA A 78 -11.32 20.29 3.08
C ALA A 78 -12.01 18.93 3.29
N GLU A 79 -12.99 18.60 2.45
CA GLU A 79 -13.68 17.31 2.48
C GLU A 79 -12.71 16.14 2.19
N PHE A 80 -11.80 16.33 1.23
CA PHE A 80 -10.75 15.35 0.94
C PHE A 80 -9.83 15.12 2.13
N GLU A 81 -9.35 16.20 2.75
CA GLU A 81 -8.48 16.13 3.92
C GLU A 81 -9.16 15.38 5.07
N ASP A 82 -10.43 15.69 5.35
CA ASP A 82 -11.18 15.04 6.42
C ASP A 82 -11.44 13.55 6.13
N ARG A 83 -11.76 13.20 4.89
CA ARG A 83 -11.90 11.78 4.50
C ARG A 83 -10.58 11.02 4.64
N LEU A 84 -9.44 11.62 4.26
CA LEU A 84 -8.13 11.01 4.45
C LEU A 84 -7.79 10.84 5.92
N LYS A 85 -8.05 11.84 6.77
CA LYS A 85 -7.85 11.74 8.22
C LYS A 85 -8.64 10.57 8.81
N LEU A 86 -9.90 10.40 8.40
CA LEU A 86 -10.73 9.29 8.86
C LEU A 86 -10.17 7.92 8.44
N LEU A 87 -9.75 7.80 7.18
CA LEU A 87 -9.08 6.59 6.68
C LEU A 87 -7.83 6.28 7.51
N PHE A 88 -6.99 7.28 7.72
CA PHE A 88 -5.74 7.10 8.43
C PHE A 88 -5.92 6.78 9.91
N LYS A 89 -6.88 7.42 10.57
CA LYS A 89 -7.26 7.09 11.93
C LYS A 89 -7.71 5.64 12.06
N LYS A 90 -8.45 5.11 11.08
CA LYS A 90 -8.85 3.69 11.05
C LYS A 90 -7.64 2.76 10.98
N ILE A 91 -6.64 3.10 10.17
CA ILE A 91 -5.41 2.32 10.05
C ILE A 91 -4.61 2.39 11.36
N GLU A 92 -4.49 3.56 11.98
CA GLU A 92 -3.79 3.72 13.26
C GLU A 92 -4.44 2.87 14.38
N ILE A 93 -5.77 2.90 14.49
CA ILE A 93 -6.53 2.10 15.46
C ILE A 93 -6.34 0.60 15.24
N SER A 94 -6.00 0.17 14.01
CA SER A 94 -5.73 -1.24 13.72
C SER A 94 -4.45 -1.77 14.38
N ASN A 95 -3.62 -0.91 14.97
CA ASN A 95 -2.36 -1.28 15.62
C ASN A 95 -1.46 -2.17 14.74
N GLY A 96 -1.32 -1.77 13.47
CA GLY A 96 -0.50 -2.47 12.48
C GLY A 96 -1.19 -3.67 11.83
N ASN A 97 -2.44 -4.00 12.16
CA ASN A 97 -3.16 -5.13 11.55
C ASN A 97 -3.73 -4.82 10.13
N ILE A 98 -3.39 -3.67 9.56
CA ILE A 98 -3.71 -3.31 8.18
C ILE A 98 -2.43 -3.05 7.39
N ILE A 99 -2.31 -3.65 6.22
CA ILE A 99 -1.36 -3.28 5.17
C ILE A 99 -2.08 -2.31 4.24
N LEU A 100 -1.60 -1.07 4.17
CA LEU A 100 -2.11 -0.08 3.21
C LEU A 100 -1.44 -0.31 1.84
N TYR A 101 -2.24 -0.52 0.79
CA TYR A 101 -1.77 -0.73 -0.57
C TYR A 101 -2.07 0.46 -1.48
N LEU A 102 -1.04 1.00 -2.13
CA LEU A 102 -1.16 2.05 -3.15
C LEU A 102 -0.58 1.57 -4.48
N LYS A 103 -1.45 1.44 -5.49
CA LYS A 103 -1.06 0.99 -6.84
C LYS A 103 -0.22 2.02 -7.61
N GLU A 104 -0.44 3.30 -7.38
CA GLU A 104 0.21 4.37 -8.13
C GLU A 104 0.84 5.34 -7.14
N ILE A 105 1.95 4.93 -6.51
CA ILE A 105 2.57 5.75 -5.45
C ILE A 105 3.04 7.10 -5.96
N HIS A 106 3.41 7.19 -7.25
CA HIS A 106 3.82 8.44 -7.91
C HIS A 106 2.70 9.50 -7.89
N LEU A 107 1.43 9.11 -7.77
CA LEU A 107 0.34 10.07 -7.63
C LEU A 107 0.37 10.79 -6.29
N VAL A 108 1.04 10.23 -5.28
CA VAL A 108 1.13 10.84 -3.94
C VAL A 108 2.53 11.35 -3.65
N PHE A 109 3.56 10.79 -4.28
CA PHE A 109 4.97 11.08 -3.98
C PHE A 109 5.78 11.48 -5.22
N GLY A 110 5.12 11.91 -6.29
CA GLY A 110 5.77 12.40 -7.52
C GLY A 110 6.26 13.85 -7.42
N THR A 111 6.89 14.34 -8.48
CA THR A 111 7.39 15.72 -8.57
C THR A 111 6.31 16.74 -8.92
N GLU A 112 5.20 16.30 -9.53
CA GLU A 112 4.08 17.14 -9.97
C GLU A 112 2.81 16.86 -9.15
N ILE A 113 2.93 17.03 -7.84
CA ILE A 113 1.84 16.86 -6.89
C ILE A 113 0.96 18.12 -6.92
N SER A 114 -0.32 17.96 -7.25
CA SER A 114 -1.28 19.07 -7.08
C SER A 114 -1.36 19.48 -5.61
N GLU A 115 -1.68 20.74 -5.31
CA GLU A 115 -1.86 21.20 -3.91
C GLU A 115 -2.78 20.29 -3.09
N SER A 116 -3.77 19.68 -3.76
CA SER A 116 -4.72 18.76 -3.15
C SER A 116 -4.10 17.43 -2.66
N ILE A 117 -3.00 16.98 -3.27
CA ILE A 117 -2.30 15.73 -2.96
C ILE A 117 -1.22 15.93 -1.89
N MET A 118 -0.75 17.17 -1.70
CA MET A 118 0.33 17.52 -0.77
C MET A 118 0.05 17.09 0.68
N TYR A 119 -1.23 17.10 1.11
CA TYR A 119 -1.60 16.60 2.44
C TYR A 119 -1.40 15.08 2.58
N ALA A 120 -1.81 14.33 1.55
CA ALA A 120 -1.65 12.88 1.52
C ALA A 120 -0.17 12.51 1.55
N GLU A 121 0.67 13.21 0.77
CA GLU A 121 2.12 13.04 0.76
C GLU A 121 2.72 13.26 2.15
N LYS A 122 2.46 14.43 2.75
CA LYS A 122 2.99 14.78 4.08
C LYS A 122 2.58 13.75 5.13
N PHE A 123 1.32 13.35 5.12
CA PHE A 123 0.83 12.36 6.08
C PHE A 123 1.46 11.00 5.87
N LEU A 124 1.54 10.51 4.63
CA LEU A 124 2.14 9.21 4.35
C LEU A 124 3.63 9.19 4.67
N LYS A 125 4.39 10.25 4.34
CA LYS A 125 5.80 10.38 4.75
C LYS A 125 5.96 10.22 6.26
N LEU A 126 5.15 10.92 7.05
CA LEU A 126 5.17 10.81 8.52
C LEU A 126 4.83 9.40 9.02
N MET A 127 3.95 8.68 8.31
CA MET A 127 3.58 7.32 8.70
C MET A 127 4.60 6.28 8.29
N LEU A 128 5.30 6.46 7.17
CA LEU A 128 6.37 5.59 6.73
C LEU A 128 7.60 5.68 7.65
N THR A 129 7.81 6.81 8.33
CA THR A 129 8.86 6.92 9.37
C THR A 129 8.46 6.23 10.68
N ARG A 130 7.22 5.79 10.84
CA ARG A 130 6.72 5.17 12.07
C ARG A 130 6.53 3.67 11.84
N ASP A 131 7.28 2.85 12.56
CA ASP A 131 7.20 1.37 12.53
C ASP A 131 5.85 0.76 13.00
N LYS A 132 4.82 1.57 13.19
CA LYS A 132 3.46 1.14 13.56
C LYS A 132 2.56 0.89 12.34
N TRP A 133 3.00 1.31 11.16
CA TRP A 133 2.26 1.18 9.91
C TRP A 133 2.92 0.15 9.02
N ARG A 134 2.13 -0.45 8.13
CA ARG A 134 2.65 -1.32 7.07
C ARG A 134 2.10 -0.83 5.75
N PHE A 135 2.98 -0.79 4.76
CA PHE A 135 2.70 -0.17 3.47
C PHE A 135 3.19 -1.08 2.36
N MET A 136 2.41 -1.16 1.30
CA MET A 136 2.78 -1.79 0.05
C MET A 136 2.51 -0.82 -1.10
N GLY A 137 3.54 -0.51 -1.89
CA GLY A 137 3.47 0.41 -3.02
C GLY A 137 3.83 -0.25 -4.34
N VAL A 138 3.34 0.31 -5.44
CA VAL A 138 3.86 0.06 -6.79
C VAL A 138 4.25 1.40 -7.42
N GLY A 139 5.47 1.48 -7.95
CA GLY A 139 6.00 2.69 -8.56
C GLY A 139 7.20 2.43 -9.46
N GLN A 140 7.57 3.42 -10.27
CA GLN A 140 8.67 3.30 -11.24
C GLN A 140 10.05 3.63 -10.65
N GLU A 141 10.10 4.29 -9.49
CA GLU A 141 11.36 4.69 -8.85
C GLU A 141 11.33 4.52 -7.33
N VAL A 142 12.46 4.11 -6.76
CA VAL A 142 12.64 3.88 -5.30
C VAL A 142 12.86 5.19 -4.53
N HIS A 143 13.32 6.25 -5.21
CA HIS A 143 13.63 7.56 -4.63
C HIS A 143 12.44 8.24 -3.94
N VAL A 144 11.25 7.74 -4.20
CA VAL A 144 9.96 8.27 -3.80
C VAL A 144 9.71 8.14 -2.28
N LEU A 145 10.48 7.30 -1.57
CA LEU A 145 10.18 6.89 -0.18
C LEU A 145 11.31 7.12 0.83
N ILE A 146 12.41 7.76 0.40
CA ILE A 146 13.53 8.12 1.28
C ILE A 146 13.43 9.59 1.66
#